data_AF-A0A3A9SKI9-F1
#
_entry.id   AF-A0A3A9SKI9-F1
#
_cell.length_a   1.000
_cell.length_b   1.000
_cell.length_c   1.000
_cell.angle_alpha   90.00
_cell.angle_beta   90.00
_cell.angle_gamma   90.00
#
_symmetry.space_group_name_H-M   'P 1'
#
loop_
_entity.id
_entity.type
_entity.pdbx_description
1 polymer ?
#
loop_
_entity_poly.entity_id
_entity_poly.type
_entity_poly.pdbx_seq_one_letter_code
_entity_poly.pdbx_strand_id
1 'polypeptide(L)' 'MMKSEITKEKYLKIAQGFGLTKRELELGYLKVSGFSNRRIAYMLGISEQTVKNHFTHIYEKAWVPGRNEFKELFEVTKE' A
#
# COMPACT_ATOMS: atom_id res chain seq x y z
N MET A 1 -14.12 -11.01 11.59
CA MET A 1 -13.13 -11.35 10.55
C MET A 1 -11.80 -10.72 10.93
N MET A 2 -10.87 -11.51 11.46
CA MET A 2 -9.50 -11.05 11.72
C MET A 2 -8.83 -10.87 10.35
N LYS A 3 -8.69 -9.62 9.89
CA LYS A 3 -7.86 -9.33 8.72
C LYS A 3 -6.44 -9.72 9.10
N SER A 4 -5.87 -10.68 8.38
CA SER A 4 -4.47 -11.05 8.49
C SER A 4 -3.62 -9.79 8.38
N GLU A 5 -3.02 -9.35 9.49
CA GLU A 5 -2.08 -8.25 9.49
C GLU A 5 -0.81 -8.73 8.78
N ILE A 6 -0.57 -8.26 7.56
CA ILE A 6 0.73 -8.45 6.92
C ILE A 6 1.79 -7.70 7.74
N THR A 7 2.84 -8.40 8.14
CA THR A 7 3.96 -7.76 8.84
C THR A 7 4.70 -6.81 7.89
N LYS A 8 5.28 -5.74 8.44
CA LYS A 8 6.07 -4.78 7.66
C LYS A 8 7.22 -5.46 6.90
N GLU A 9 7.86 -6.46 7.50
CA GLU A 9 8.93 -7.23 6.87
C GLU A 9 8.44 -7.98 5.63
N LYS A 10 7.31 -8.69 5.74
CA LYS A 10 6.71 -9.43 4.63
C LYS A 10 6.26 -8.48 3.51
N TYR A 11 5.67 -7.34 3.87
CA TYR A 11 5.33 -6.29 2.92
C TYR A 11 6.57 -5.79 2.16
N LEU A 12 7.64 -5.44 2.87
CA LEU A 12 8.86 -4.92 2.24
C LEU A 12 9.53 -5.93 1.33
N LYS A 13 9.51 -7.23 1.68
CA LYS A 13 10.06 -8.30 0.84
C LYS A 13 9.38 -8.38 -0.53
N ILE A 14 8.05 -8.26 -0.57
CA ILE A 14 7.26 -8.27 -1.81
C ILE A 14 7.42 -6.93 -2.54
N ALA A 15 7.30 -5.80 -1.81
CA ALA A 15 7.26 -4.47 -2.39
C ALA A 15 8.60 -4.00 -2.98
N GLN A 16 9.74 -4.58 -2.56
CA GLN A 16 11.06 -4.30 -3.13
C GLN A 16 11.13 -4.58 -4.64
N GLY A 17 10.30 -5.49 -5.17
CA GLY A 17 10.28 -5.80 -6.60
C GLY A 17 9.65 -4.73 -7.50
N PHE A 18 8.95 -3.74 -6.93
CA PHE A 18 8.15 -2.77 -7.69
C PHE A 18 8.82 -1.39 -7.85
N GLY A 19 10.04 -1.19 -7.35
CA GLY A 19 10.73 0.11 -7.47
C GLY A 19 10.03 1.28 -6.76
N LEU A 20 9.27 0.99 -5.69
CA LEU A 20 8.61 2.02 -4.88
C LEU A 20 9.63 2.84 -4.09
N THR A 21 9.41 4.15 -4.03
CA THR A 21 10.17 5.05 -3.15
C THR A 21 9.86 4.77 -1.69
N LYS A 22 10.71 5.26 -0.78
CA LYS A 22 10.49 5.14 0.68
C LYS A 22 9.09 5.62 1.11
N ARG A 23 8.61 6.72 0.51
CA ARG A 23 7.29 7.27 0.82
C ARG A 23 6.15 6.42 0.28
N GLU A 24 6.31 5.90 -0.92
CA GLU A 24 5.35 4.99 -1.54
C GLU A 24 5.25 3.65 -0.80
N LEU A 25 6.37 3.14 -0.29
CA LEU A 25 6.41 1.95 0.56
C LEU A 25 5.61 2.16 1.86
N GLU A 26 5.77 3.31 2.51
CA GLU A 26 5.00 3.65 3.72
C GLU A 26 3.50 3.73 3.43
N LEU A 27 3.12 4.44 2.35
CA LEU A 27 1.72 4.57 1.91
C LEU A 27 1.10 3.23 1.54
N GLY A 28 1.83 2.40 0.80
CA GLY A 28 1.42 1.06 0.41
C GLY A 28 1.20 0.17 1.63
N TYR A 29 2.10 0.19 2.61
CA TYR A 29 1.95 -0.56 3.86
C TYR A 29 0.69 -0.17 4.63
N LEU A 30 0.43 1.13 4.79
CA LEU A 30 -0.78 1.62 5.44
C LEU A 30 -2.04 1.20 4.66
N LYS A 31 -1.98 1.16 3.33
CA LYS A 31 -3.10 0.72 2.50
C LYS A 31 -3.44 -0.76 2.71
N VAL A 32 -2.44 -1.64 2.68
CA VAL A 32 -2.63 -3.08 2.85
C VAL A 32 -3.03 -3.41 4.30
N SER A 33 -2.56 -2.62 5.26
CA SER A 33 -2.99 -2.67 6.67
C SER A 33 -4.43 -2.19 6.89
N GLY A 34 -5.12 -1.73 5.84
CA GLY A 34 -6.54 -1.41 5.87
C GLY A 34 -6.89 0.04 6.20
N PHE A 35 -5.90 0.94 6.27
CA PHE A 35 -6.15 2.36 6.52
C PHE A 35 -6.84 3.03 5.31
N SER A 36 -7.76 3.95 5.59
CA SER A 36 -8.41 4.78 4.57
C SER A 36 -7.49 5.91 4.11
N ASN A 37 -7.71 6.44 2.90
CA ASN A 37 -6.93 7.58 2.40
C ASN A 37 -7.00 8.78 3.36
N ARG A 38 -8.18 9.01 3.98
CA ARG A 38 -8.38 10.02 5.01
C ARG A 38 -7.47 9.84 6.21
N ARG A 39 -7.40 8.62 6.74
CA ARG A 39 -6.58 8.32 7.92
C ARG A 39 -5.10 8.40 7.59
N ILE A 40 -4.71 7.94 6.40
CA ILE A 40 -3.35 8.06 5.88
C ILE A 40 -2.96 9.53 5.74
N ALA A 41 -3.80 10.35 5.12
CA ALA A 41 -3.60 11.79 4.98
C ALA A 41 -3.35 12.46 6.34
N TYR A 42 -4.19 12.16 7.33
CA TYR A 42 -4.05 12.65 8.69
C TYR A 42 -2.75 12.22 9.37
N MET A 43 -2.40 10.93 9.33
CA MET A 43 -1.16 10.40 9.92
C MET A 43 0.10 11.00 9.30
N LEU A 44 0.01 11.35 8.02
CA LEU A 44 1.13 11.81 7.21
C LEU A 44 1.21 13.33 7.06
N GLY A 45 0.25 14.08 7.61
CA GLY A 45 0.19 15.54 7.52
C GLY A 45 0.03 16.07 6.09
N ILE A 46 -0.61 15.31 5.19
CA ILE A 46 -0.80 15.69 3.78
C ILE A 46 -2.28 15.67 3.40
N SER A 47 -2.63 16.24 2.24
CA SER A 47 -4.00 16.20 1.75
C SER A 47 -4.43 14.80 1.28
N GLU A 48 -5.72 14.49 1.36
CA GLU A 48 -6.26 13.27 0.75
C GLU A 48 -5.99 13.19 -0.75
N GLN A 49 -5.97 14.32 -1.45
CA GLN A 49 -5.66 14.36 -2.88
C GLN A 49 -4.20 13.96 -3.13
N THR A 50 -3.27 14.43 -2.30
CA THR A 50 -1.86 14.02 -2.36
C THR A 50 -1.73 12.51 -2.15
N VAL A 51 -2.47 11.94 -1.20
CA VAL A 51 -2.51 10.49 -0.98
C VAL A 51 -3.04 9.74 -2.21
N LYS A 52 -4.10 10.23 -2.86
CA LYS A 52 -4.62 9.63 -4.11
C LYS A 52 -3.57 9.66 -5.22
N ASN A 53 -2.90 10.79 -5.42
CA ASN A 53 -1.85 10.92 -6.44
C ASN A 53 -0.70 9.93 -6.20
N HIS A 54 -0.26 9.78 -4.96
CA HIS A 54 0.73 8.75 -4.63
C HIS A 54 0.23 7.33 -4.94
N PHE A 55 -1.05 7.02 -4.64
CA PHE A 55 -1.60 5.71 -4.96
C PHE A 55 -1.67 5.43 -6.46
N THR A 56 -1.96 6.45 -7.29
CA THR A 56 -1.87 6.31 -8.75
C THR A 56 -0.48 5.84 -9.17
N HIS A 57 0.57 6.52 -8.70
CA HIS A 57 1.95 6.14 -9.04
C HIS A 57 2.35 4.77 -8.44
N ILE A 58 1.86 4.44 -7.24
CA ILE A 58 2.10 3.13 -6.63
C ILE A 58 1.50 2.02 -7.49
N TYR A 59 0.27 2.18 -7.96
CA TYR A 59 -0.40 1.17 -8.78
C TYR A 59 0.27 1.01 -10.15
N GLU A 60 0.69 2.12 -10.78
CA GLU A 60 1.47 2.09 -12.01
C GLU A 60 2.79 1.33 -11.83
N LYS A 61 3.55 1.63 -10.77
CA LYS A 61 4.83 0.96 -10.47
C LYS A 61 4.67 -0.52 -10.09
N ALA A 62 3.57 -0.86 -9.43
CA ALA A 62 3.23 -2.22 -9.07
C ALA A 62 2.54 -3.00 -10.22
N TRP A 63 2.32 -2.36 -11.38
CA TRP A 63 1.68 -2.95 -12.56
C TRP A 63 0.27 -3.50 -12.26
N VAL A 64 -0.49 -2.79 -11.42
CA VAL A 64 -1.86 -3.16 -11.03
C VAL A 64 -2.84 -2.07 -11.42
N PRO A 65 -4.08 -2.42 -11.81
CA PRO A 65 -5.07 -1.43 -12.25
C PRO A 65 -5.67 -0.62 -11.09
N GLY A 66 -5.51 -1.07 -9.84
CA GLY A 66 -6.12 -0.37 -8.72
C GLY A 66 -5.85 -0.94 -7.35
N ARG A 67 -6.67 -0.47 -6.40
CA ARG A 67 -6.54 -0.73 -4.97
C ARG A 67 -6.70 -2.20 -4.61
N ASN A 68 -7.64 -2.90 -5.25
CA ASN A 68 -8.00 -4.26 -4.84
C ASN A 68 -6.89 -5.22 -5.25
N GLU A 69 -6.45 -5.11 -6.49
CA GLU A 69 -5.35 -5.86 -7.09
C GLU A 69 -4.04 -5.56 -6.34
N PHE A 70 -3.80 -4.28 -5.99
CA PHE A 70 -2.66 -3.94 -5.15
C PHE A 70 -2.69 -4.66 -3.80
N LYS A 71 -3.86 -4.86 -3.18
CA LYS A 71 -3.96 -5.60 -1.92
C LYS A 71 -3.76 -7.10 -2.11
N GLU A 72 -4.31 -7.66 -3.18
CA GLU A 72 -4.19 -9.08 -3.51
C GLU A 72 -2.72 -9.51 -3.62
N LEU A 73 -1.83 -8.64 -4.14
CA LEU A 73 -0.38 -8.88 -4.14
C LEU A 73 0.20 -9.26 -2.76
N PHE A 74 -0.45 -8.85 -1.68
CA PHE A 74 -0.02 -9.05 -0.30
C PHE A 74 -0.91 -10.01 0.50
N GLU A 75 -2.07 -10.39 -0.04
CA GLU A 75 -3.00 -11.36 0.59
C GLU A 75 -2.65 -12.82 0.24
N VAL A 76 -1.98 -13.07 -0.89
CA VAL A 76 -1.84 -14.43 -1.50
C VAL A 76 -0.74 -15.31 -0.90
N THR A 77 0.04 -14.85 0.08
CA THR A 77 1.04 -15.70 0.76
C THR A 77 0.42 -16.43 1.97
N LYS A 78 -0.67 -17.15 1.71
CA LYS A 78 -1.06 -18.34 2.47
C LYS A 78 -0.50 -19.54 1.69
N GLU A 79 0.69 -19.99 2.07
CA GLU A 79 1.03 -21.41 1.86
C GLU A 79 0.14 -22.28 2.76
#